data_AF-A0A7S3SA80-F1
#
_entry.id   AF-A0A7S3SA80-F1
#
_cell.length_a   1.000
_cell.length_b   1.000
_cell.length_c   1.000
_cell.angle_alpha   90.00
_cell.angle_beta   90.00
_cell.angle_gamma   90.00
#
_symmetry.space_group_name_H-M   'P 1'
#
loop_
_entity.id
_entity.type
_entity.pdbx_description
1 polymer ?
#
loop_
_entity_poly.entity_id
_entity_poly.type
_entity_poly.pdbx_seq_one_letter_code
_entity_poly.pdbx_strand_id
1 'polypeptide(L)'
;LRPAPEGWDPRVTPRLVIMHSVMGDEGGYERFYQTANQDREVLCLRHVGLCDTPVDFSDLRDAQQLADRYARELIEHIGDEPFDMIGASLGGSLAHRCVCTCQEIGGNPRRLTMIDPPAPEPLPGLMQTMAGEFGMTFRQAAEVLLLMPTYLKSGDLAGREDGDPEGEAEKAAIRELVQKCRTLPEEALPYLVVKEGMSGLGMFKADSPIVEVAIVKATQRIKAFQHCVKILWGGWGGNDPPARHYRGPGGAPSIFLVKASERGEFFGFMMVLGLQSSGEKLIERRALPGVDLDALKARFDKYKEVDSAIAIFRDGNYREMMQDDVSLLGDRALNSFKSVQTKDVDGMHGPAALTMTMEGNHLDVTTRCISRRDLEFNYLADLFMAPVSAFSAGSGKPGAKRDAGDDSGDVEDGAAHGAAVARANRSMVARLRERFDRAVEQQREALLSGFKNSLKVCLPPPPPE
;
A
#
# COMPACT_ATOMS: atom_id res chain seq x y z
N LEU A 1 6.86 18.06 1.98
CA LEU A 1 8.26 17.70 1.68
C LEU A 1 9.16 18.40 2.69
N ARG A 2 10.22 17.71 3.15
CA ARG A 2 11.17 18.26 4.14
C ARG A 2 12.55 18.39 3.48
N PRO A 3 13.13 19.59 3.39
CA PRO A 3 14.48 19.75 2.87
C PRO A 3 15.50 19.13 3.83
N ALA A 4 16.70 18.87 3.31
CA ALA A 4 17.84 18.50 4.12
C ALA A 4 18.06 19.48 5.30
N PRO A 5 18.25 18.98 6.54
CA PRO A 5 18.71 19.80 7.65
C PRO A 5 20.08 20.43 7.37
N GLU A 6 20.39 21.54 8.06
CA GLU A 6 21.72 22.14 7.95
C GLU A 6 22.81 21.16 8.45
N GLY A 7 23.91 21.04 7.69
CA GLY A 7 25.00 20.12 8.02
C GLY A 7 24.69 18.64 7.79
N TRP A 8 23.57 18.32 7.14
CA TRP A 8 23.17 16.95 6.82
C TRP A 8 24.09 16.30 5.78
N ASP A 9 24.48 15.05 6.02
CA ASP A 9 25.25 14.22 5.11
C ASP A 9 24.41 12.98 4.71
N PRO A 10 24.01 12.83 3.43
CA PRO A 10 23.24 11.66 2.97
C PRO A 10 23.96 10.34 3.22
N ARG A 11 25.30 10.33 3.28
CA ARG A 11 26.09 9.12 3.53
C ARG A 11 25.99 8.63 4.97
N VAL A 12 25.68 9.54 5.90
CA VAL A 12 25.45 9.22 7.32
C VAL A 12 23.98 8.94 7.56
N THR A 13 23.10 9.83 7.09
CA THR A 13 21.64 9.71 7.24
C THR A 13 20.98 9.79 5.86
N PRO A 14 20.77 8.65 5.17
CA PRO A 14 20.21 8.64 3.83
C PRO A 14 18.84 9.31 3.74
N ARG A 15 18.54 9.87 2.56
CA ARG A 15 17.21 10.43 2.26
C ARG A 15 16.14 9.37 2.42
N LEU A 16 14.93 9.78 2.78
CA LEU A 16 13.74 8.95 2.65
C LEU A 16 12.95 9.36 1.41
N VAL A 17 12.71 8.41 0.51
CA VAL A 17 11.84 8.58 -0.65
C VAL A 17 10.52 7.85 -0.41
N ILE A 18 9.41 8.58 -0.51
CA ILE A 18 8.05 8.04 -0.36
C ILE A 18 7.45 7.87 -1.75
N MET A 19 7.13 6.62 -2.12
CA MET A 19 6.41 6.30 -3.34
C MET A 19 4.91 6.46 -3.11
N HIS A 20 4.21 7.15 -4.02
CA HIS A 20 2.76 7.33 -3.92
C HIS A 20 1.99 6.00 -3.91
N SER A 21 0.82 6.00 -3.27
CA SER A 21 -0.11 4.87 -3.30
C SER A 21 -0.97 4.86 -4.58
N VAL A 22 -1.99 4.00 -4.65
CA VAL A 22 -3.00 4.03 -5.72
C VAL A 22 -3.68 5.39 -5.88
N MET A 23 -3.68 6.21 -4.81
CA MET A 23 -4.21 7.57 -4.85
C MET A 23 -3.39 8.49 -5.75
N GLY A 24 -2.08 8.24 -5.89
CA GLY A 24 -1.18 9.04 -6.73
C GLY A 24 -0.42 10.15 -5.99
N ASP A 25 -0.63 10.32 -4.69
CA ASP A 25 0.16 11.24 -3.84
C ASP A 25 0.63 10.57 -2.54
N GLU A 26 1.27 11.36 -1.69
CA GLU A 26 1.78 10.98 -0.37
C GLU A 26 0.76 11.11 0.77
N GLY A 27 -0.53 11.30 0.47
CA GLY A 27 -1.56 11.48 1.49
C GLY A 27 -1.54 10.34 2.52
N GLY A 28 -1.58 10.67 3.81
CA GLY A 28 -1.48 9.73 4.92
C GLY A 28 -0.06 9.55 5.48
N TYR A 29 0.99 9.97 4.74
CA TYR A 29 2.38 9.93 5.20
C TYR A 29 2.81 11.18 5.97
N GLU A 30 1.89 12.05 6.41
CA GLU A 30 2.19 13.33 7.06
C GLU A 30 3.16 13.15 8.22
N ARG A 31 2.94 12.13 9.05
CA ARG A 31 3.82 11.84 10.19
C ARG A 31 5.22 11.41 9.77
N PHE A 32 5.45 10.86 8.58
CA PHE A 32 6.79 10.53 8.11
C PHE A 32 7.64 11.76 7.81
N TYR A 33 7.04 12.84 7.29
CA TYR A 33 7.77 14.04 6.89
C TYR A 33 7.52 15.25 7.80
N GLN A 34 6.57 15.19 8.75
CA GLN A 34 6.33 16.24 9.75
C GLN A 34 6.91 15.87 11.12
N THR A 35 6.79 14.62 11.56
CA THR A 35 7.16 14.23 12.94
C THR A 35 8.29 13.22 13.01
N ALA A 36 8.27 12.17 12.21
CA ALA A 36 9.37 11.23 12.07
C ALA A 36 10.40 11.77 11.07
N ASN A 37 11.60 11.18 11.04
CA ASN A 37 12.65 11.50 10.06
C ASN A 37 12.99 13.01 9.98
N GLN A 38 13.08 13.69 11.12
CA GLN A 38 13.47 15.11 11.20
C GLN A 38 14.97 15.33 10.93
N ASP A 39 15.74 14.25 10.98
CA ASP A 39 17.18 14.16 10.83
C ASP A 39 17.65 14.00 9.38
N ARG A 40 16.73 13.95 8.41
CA ARG A 40 17.03 13.69 6.99
C ARG A 40 16.09 14.45 6.06
N GLU A 41 16.51 14.58 4.80
CA GLU A 41 15.64 15.00 3.71
C GLU A 41 14.58 13.93 3.39
N VAL A 42 13.35 14.38 3.12
CA VAL A 42 12.23 13.51 2.74
C VAL A 42 11.62 13.98 1.42
N LEU A 43 11.73 13.12 0.41
CA LEU A 43 11.20 13.30 -0.94
C LEU A 43 9.94 12.45 -1.13
N CYS A 44 8.99 12.92 -1.94
CA CYS A 44 7.83 12.14 -2.35
C CYS A 44 7.75 12.09 -3.87
N LEU A 45 7.63 10.89 -4.40
CA LEU A 45 7.33 10.65 -5.81
C LEU A 45 5.82 10.64 -5.98
N ARG A 46 5.29 11.70 -6.59
CA ARG A 46 3.86 11.82 -6.91
C ARG A 46 3.59 11.32 -8.32
N HIS A 47 2.34 10.96 -8.59
CA HIS A 47 1.91 10.63 -9.93
C HIS A 47 2.09 11.83 -10.86
N VAL A 48 2.63 11.59 -12.06
CA VAL A 48 2.98 12.66 -13.03
C VAL A 48 1.77 13.51 -13.44
N GLY A 49 0.57 12.92 -13.39
CA GLY A 49 -0.69 13.62 -13.62
C GLY A 49 -1.09 14.62 -12.53
N LEU A 50 -0.39 14.66 -11.39
CA LEU A 50 -0.61 15.60 -10.29
C LEU A 50 0.41 16.75 -10.27
N CYS A 51 1.26 16.86 -11.29
CA CYS A 51 2.13 18.02 -11.46
C CYS A 51 1.31 19.28 -11.77
N ASP A 52 1.82 20.44 -11.37
CA ASP A 52 1.17 21.72 -11.65
C ASP A 52 1.06 21.99 -13.16
N THR A 53 2.04 21.49 -13.93
CA THR A 53 2.00 21.50 -15.39
C THR A 53 1.27 20.26 -15.91
N PRO A 54 0.30 20.39 -16.83
CA PRO A 54 -0.33 19.24 -17.47
C PRO A 54 0.72 18.35 -18.16
N VAL A 55 0.76 17.09 -17.74
CA VAL A 55 1.58 16.05 -18.35
C VAL A 55 0.64 15.05 -19.03
N ASP A 56 0.87 14.78 -20.30
CA ASP A 56 0.30 13.60 -20.94
C ASP A 56 1.08 12.36 -20.47
N PHE A 57 0.36 11.39 -19.95
CA PHE A 57 0.90 10.12 -19.42
C PHE A 57 0.21 8.92 -20.06
N SER A 58 -0.44 9.10 -21.21
CA SER A 58 -1.09 8.02 -21.96
C SER A 58 -0.11 6.97 -22.52
N ASP A 59 1.17 7.30 -22.56
CA ASP A 59 2.28 6.43 -22.94
C ASP A 59 2.74 5.48 -21.81
N LEU A 60 2.42 5.79 -20.54
CA LEU A 60 2.83 5.02 -19.36
C LEU A 60 1.83 3.89 -19.06
N ARG A 61 1.86 2.81 -19.83
CA ARG A 61 0.82 1.78 -19.86
C ARG A 61 0.93 0.71 -18.78
N ASP A 62 2.10 0.58 -18.15
CA ASP A 62 2.40 -0.46 -17.18
C ASP A 62 3.20 0.06 -15.98
N ALA A 63 3.31 -0.76 -14.94
CA ALA A 63 3.96 -0.37 -13.70
C ALA A 63 5.47 -0.13 -13.87
N GLN A 64 6.10 -0.79 -14.86
CA GLN A 64 7.53 -0.65 -15.12
C GLN A 64 7.84 0.67 -15.81
N GLN A 65 7.06 1.07 -16.82
CA GLN A 65 7.21 2.35 -17.51
C GLN A 65 7.06 3.53 -16.54
N LEU A 66 6.08 3.44 -15.64
CA LEU A 66 5.87 4.44 -14.60
C LEU A 66 7.06 4.48 -13.63
N ALA A 67 7.53 3.32 -13.16
CA ALA A 67 8.69 3.21 -12.27
C ALA A 67 10.00 3.70 -12.94
N ASP A 68 10.19 3.43 -14.23
CA ASP A 68 11.35 3.87 -14.99
C ASP A 68 11.40 5.40 -15.11
N ARG A 69 10.24 6.02 -15.31
CA ARG A 69 10.14 7.48 -15.30
C ARG A 69 10.52 8.06 -13.94
N TYR A 70 9.96 7.51 -12.87
CA TYR A 70 10.32 7.95 -11.51
C TYR A 70 11.79 7.72 -11.17
N ALA A 71 12.37 6.60 -11.59
CA ALA A 71 13.77 6.31 -11.34
C ALA A 71 14.67 7.33 -12.04
N ARG A 72 14.40 7.69 -13.30
CA ARG A 72 15.17 8.70 -14.03
C ARG A 72 15.07 10.07 -13.37
N GLU A 73 13.85 10.52 -13.07
CA GLU A 73 13.63 11.83 -12.42
C GLU A 73 14.28 11.86 -11.02
N LEU A 74 14.20 10.76 -10.26
CA LEU A 74 14.82 10.66 -8.95
C LEU A 74 16.36 10.72 -9.04
N ILE A 75 16.97 9.93 -9.92
CA ILE A 75 18.44 9.88 -10.07
C ILE A 75 18.99 11.16 -10.69
N GLU A 76 18.26 11.83 -11.58
CA GLU A 76 18.62 13.16 -12.05
C GLU A 76 18.68 14.17 -10.89
N HIS A 77 17.79 14.02 -9.90
CA HIS A 77 17.75 14.90 -8.73
C HIS A 77 18.81 14.56 -7.67
N ILE A 78 19.01 13.28 -7.34
CA ILE A 78 19.85 12.85 -6.19
C ILE A 78 21.24 12.30 -6.59
N GLY A 79 21.47 11.99 -7.86
CA GLY A 79 22.71 11.37 -8.33
C GLY A 79 22.97 9.98 -7.73
N ASP A 80 24.21 9.75 -7.31
CA ASP A 80 24.69 8.49 -6.70
C ASP A 80 24.57 8.46 -5.16
N GLU A 81 23.93 9.47 -4.58
CA GLU A 81 23.78 9.59 -3.14
C GLU A 81 22.83 8.52 -2.59
N PRO A 82 23.12 7.94 -1.41
CA PRO A 82 22.31 6.86 -0.87
C PRO A 82 20.93 7.34 -0.39
N PHE A 83 19.93 6.49 -0.59
CA PHE A 83 18.56 6.75 -0.14
C PHE A 83 17.83 5.46 0.29
N ASP A 84 16.85 5.61 1.16
CA ASP A 84 15.87 4.57 1.50
C ASP A 84 14.54 4.90 0.81
N MET A 85 13.76 3.87 0.47
CA MET A 85 12.45 4.04 -0.15
C MET A 85 11.36 3.31 0.65
N ILE A 86 10.17 3.90 0.71
CA ILE A 86 8.97 3.30 1.28
C ILE A 86 7.78 3.45 0.34
N GLY A 87 6.94 2.43 0.25
CA GLY A 87 5.69 2.48 -0.51
C GLY A 87 4.65 1.51 0.03
N ALA A 88 3.38 1.93 0.00
CA ALA A 88 2.24 1.12 0.43
C ALA A 88 1.33 0.74 -0.73
N SER A 89 0.74 -0.46 -0.68
CA SER A 89 -0.15 -0.99 -1.72
C SER A 89 0.55 -0.96 -3.10
N LEU A 90 -0.11 -0.43 -4.14
CA LEU A 90 0.52 -0.19 -5.45
C LEU A 90 1.87 0.53 -5.33
N GLY A 91 2.00 1.46 -4.39
CA GLY A 91 3.25 2.17 -4.12
C GLY A 91 4.39 1.25 -3.68
N GLY A 92 4.11 0.15 -2.99
CA GLY A 92 5.13 -0.85 -2.66
C GLY A 92 5.65 -1.57 -3.91
N SER A 93 4.74 -1.94 -4.83
CA SER A 93 5.10 -2.56 -6.10
C SER A 93 5.88 -1.61 -7.02
N LEU A 94 5.44 -0.35 -7.11
CA LEU A 94 6.15 0.69 -7.86
C LEU A 94 7.50 1.02 -7.24
N ALA A 95 7.59 1.10 -5.91
CA ALA A 95 8.85 1.35 -5.20
C ALA A 95 9.88 0.25 -5.49
N HIS A 96 9.45 -1.01 -5.47
CA HIS A 96 10.31 -2.14 -5.80
C HIS A 96 10.87 -2.06 -7.22
N ARG A 97 10.01 -1.80 -8.22
CA ARG A 97 10.47 -1.62 -9.60
C ARG A 97 11.39 -0.41 -9.74
N CYS A 98 11.05 0.69 -9.08
CA CYS A 98 11.80 1.93 -9.11
C CYS A 98 13.21 1.77 -8.53
N VAL A 99 13.37 1.12 -7.37
CA VAL A 99 14.71 0.88 -6.80
C VAL A 99 15.54 -0.04 -7.68
N CYS A 100 14.96 -1.05 -8.33
CA CYS A 100 15.68 -1.88 -9.30
C CYS A 100 16.19 -1.02 -10.47
N THR A 101 15.33 -0.20 -11.08
CA THR A 101 15.75 0.68 -12.18
C THR A 101 16.78 1.70 -11.72
N CYS A 102 16.63 2.27 -10.52
CA CYS A 102 17.61 3.20 -9.95
C CYS A 102 19.00 2.58 -9.85
N GLN A 103 19.12 1.32 -9.39
CA GLN A 103 20.41 0.62 -9.32
C GLN A 103 21.05 0.45 -10.70
N GLU A 104 20.25 0.12 -11.70
CA GLU A 104 20.74 -0.12 -13.07
C GLU A 104 21.26 1.14 -13.73
N ILE A 105 20.68 2.30 -13.40
CA ILE A 105 21.09 3.60 -13.95
C ILE A 105 22.12 4.34 -13.08
N GLY A 106 22.73 3.66 -12.11
CA GLY A 106 23.85 4.20 -11.31
C GLY A 106 23.47 4.85 -9.98
N GLY A 107 22.22 4.73 -9.55
CA GLY A 107 21.75 5.17 -8.24
C GLY A 107 22.16 4.24 -7.10
N ASN A 108 21.97 4.71 -5.86
CA ASN A 108 22.39 4.01 -4.64
C ASN A 108 21.24 3.77 -3.63
N PRO A 109 20.13 3.10 -4.03
CA PRO A 109 19.11 2.69 -3.07
C PRO A 109 19.70 1.69 -2.07
N ARG A 110 19.42 1.93 -0.79
CA ARG A 110 19.96 1.14 0.33
C ARG A 110 18.92 0.20 0.91
N ARG A 111 17.75 0.72 1.30
CA ARG A 111 16.66 -0.03 1.93
C ARG A 111 15.33 0.25 1.24
N LEU A 112 14.48 -0.77 1.17
CA LEU A 112 13.14 -0.69 0.65
C LEU A 112 12.14 -1.22 1.70
N THR A 113 11.17 -0.40 2.08
CA THR A 113 10.03 -0.81 2.92
C THR A 113 8.77 -0.90 2.06
N MET A 114 8.16 -2.08 2.02
CA MET A 114 6.95 -2.36 1.24
C MET A 114 5.81 -2.68 2.20
N ILE A 115 4.72 -1.93 2.15
CA ILE A 115 3.56 -2.13 3.01
C ILE A 115 2.42 -2.76 2.20
N ASP A 116 2.16 -4.03 2.50
CA ASP A 116 1.13 -4.90 1.91
C ASP A 116 0.97 -4.72 0.39
N PRO A 117 2.05 -4.89 -0.41
CA PRO A 117 1.95 -4.74 -1.86
C PRO A 117 0.99 -5.77 -2.47
N PRO A 118 0.28 -5.42 -3.55
CA PRO A 118 -0.48 -6.39 -4.33
C PRO A 118 0.46 -7.46 -4.92
N ALA A 119 -0.10 -8.62 -5.28
CA ALA A 119 0.69 -9.68 -5.89
C ALA A 119 1.41 -9.17 -7.17
N PRO A 120 2.74 -9.35 -7.30
CA PRO A 120 3.52 -8.84 -8.43
C PRO A 120 3.36 -9.69 -9.70
N GLU A 121 2.75 -10.87 -9.57
CA GLU A 121 2.52 -11.80 -10.66
C GLU A 121 1.08 -11.73 -11.17
N PRO A 122 0.84 -12.15 -12.43
CA PRO A 122 -0.51 -12.32 -12.95
C PRO A 122 -1.38 -13.15 -12.00
N LEU A 123 -2.66 -12.80 -11.92
CA LEU A 123 -3.64 -13.60 -11.19
C LEU A 123 -3.98 -14.86 -12.01
N PRO A 124 -4.43 -15.96 -11.38
CA PRO A 124 -4.76 -17.19 -12.10
C PRO A 124 -6.17 -17.15 -12.72
N GLY A 125 -6.32 -17.86 -13.86
CA GLY A 125 -7.63 -18.28 -14.38
C GLY A 125 -8.60 -17.15 -14.72
N LEU A 126 -9.81 -17.20 -14.13
CA LEU A 126 -10.86 -16.19 -14.35
C LEU A 126 -10.36 -14.78 -13.97
N MET A 127 -9.57 -14.70 -12.91
CA MET A 127 -9.10 -13.45 -12.33
C MET A 127 -8.17 -12.71 -13.29
N GLN A 128 -7.27 -13.42 -13.98
CA GLN A 128 -6.44 -12.86 -15.03
C GLN A 128 -7.26 -12.27 -16.16
N THR A 129 -8.31 -13.00 -16.56
CA THR A 129 -9.17 -12.62 -17.69
C THR A 129 -9.92 -11.34 -17.36
N MET A 130 -10.52 -11.29 -16.17
CA MET A 130 -11.22 -10.10 -15.69
C MET A 130 -10.27 -8.91 -15.62
N ALA A 131 -9.04 -9.12 -15.14
CA ALA A 131 -8.03 -8.08 -15.10
C ALA A 131 -7.61 -7.56 -16.49
N GLY A 132 -7.48 -8.44 -17.48
CA GLY A 132 -7.19 -8.06 -18.87
C GLY A 132 -8.32 -7.28 -19.56
N GLU A 133 -9.57 -7.43 -19.11
CA GLU A 133 -10.74 -6.73 -19.64
C GLU A 133 -11.15 -5.51 -18.79
N PHE A 134 -10.43 -5.27 -17.68
CA PHE A 134 -10.77 -4.21 -16.75
C PHE A 134 -10.62 -2.83 -17.39
N GLY A 135 -11.67 -2.03 -17.27
CA GLY A 135 -11.69 -0.65 -17.77
C GLY A 135 -12.43 0.26 -16.80
N MET A 136 -11.69 0.96 -15.96
CA MET A 136 -12.28 2.00 -15.11
C MET A 136 -12.60 3.25 -15.92
N THR A 137 -13.85 3.72 -15.84
CA THR A 137 -14.29 5.01 -16.41
C THR A 137 -13.91 6.18 -15.48
N PHE A 138 -13.93 7.41 -16.00
CA PHE A 138 -13.67 8.60 -15.19
C PHE A 138 -14.71 8.75 -14.06
N ARG A 139 -15.98 8.46 -14.36
CA ARG A 139 -17.05 8.42 -13.37
C ARG A 139 -16.83 7.40 -12.26
N GLN A 140 -16.45 6.17 -12.61
CA GLN A 140 -16.13 5.14 -11.62
C GLN A 140 -14.95 5.55 -10.74
N ALA A 141 -13.92 6.18 -11.31
CA ALA A 141 -12.80 6.72 -10.55
C ALA A 141 -13.25 7.81 -9.56
N ALA A 142 -14.13 8.73 -9.99
CA ALA A 142 -14.70 9.75 -9.11
C ALA A 142 -15.57 9.15 -8.00
N GLU A 143 -16.41 8.16 -8.32
CA GLU A 143 -17.26 7.44 -7.36
C GLU A 143 -16.39 6.78 -6.26
N VAL A 144 -15.33 6.06 -6.65
CA VAL A 144 -14.42 5.44 -5.67
C VAL A 144 -13.73 6.49 -4.81
N LEU A 145 -13.22 7.58 -5.40
CA LEU A 145 -12.58 8.65 -4.62
C LEU A 145 -13.51 9.30 -3.60
N LEU A 146 -14.80 9.42 -3.92
CA LEU A 146 -15.83 9.94 -3.01
C LEU A 146 -16.16 8.96 -1.88
N LEU A 147 -16.12 7.65 -2.14
CA LEU A 147 -16.50 6.60 -1.18
C LEU A 147 -15.34 6.09 -0.32
N MET A 148 -14.09 6.25 -0.77
CA MET A 148 -12.91 5.77 -0.03
C MET A 148 -12.84 6.24 1.43
N PRO A 149 -13.14 7.50 1.78
CA PRO A 149 -13.16 7.93 3.18
C PRO A 149 -14.18 7.18 4.04
N THR A 150 -15.32 6.79 3.47
CA THR A 150 -16.34 6.00 4.16
C THR A 150 -15.85 4.57 4.41
N TYR A 151 -15.20 3.96 3.41
CA TYR A 151 -14.60 2.64 3.57
C TYR A 151 -13.50 2.59 4.64
N LEU A 152 -12.68 3.64 4.72
CA LEU A 152 -11.65 3.73 5.77
C LEU A 152 -12.23 3.88 7.18
N LYS A 153 -13.49 4.32 7.31
CA LYS A 153 -14.21 4.42 8.58
C LYS A 153 -15.07 3.20 8.88
N SER A 154 -15.42 2.37 7.89
CA SER A 154 -16.31 1.23 8.09
C SER A 154 -15.72 0.15 9.01
N GLY A 155 -14.38 0.06 9.09
CA GLY A 155 -13.71 -0.78 10.08
C GLY A 155 -14.03 -0.42 11.55
N ASP A 156 -14.30 0.86 11.85
CA ASP A 156 -14.71 1.33 13.18
C ASP A 156 -16.21 1.14 13.44
N LEU A 157 -16.99 0.74 12.41
CA LEU A 157 -18.46 0.69 12.40
C LEU A 157 -19.01 -0.74 12.24
N ALA A 158 -18.14 -1.70 11.92
CA ALA A 158 -18.44 -3.12 11.89
C ALA A 158 -18.91 -3.57 13.29
N GLY A 159 -20.22 -3.65 13.48
CA GLY A 159 -20.85 -3.93 14.79
C GLY A 159 -22.11 -3.12 15.09
N ARG A 160 -22.48 -2.13 14.27
CA ARG A 160 -23.78 -1.47 14.37
C ARG A 160 -24.89 -2.35 13.80
N GLU A 161 -25.85 -2.72 14.64
CA GLU A 161 -27.00 -3.54 14.26
C GLU A 161 -27.85 -2.85 13.17
N ASP A 162 -28.45 -3.65 12.29
CA ASP A 162 -29.42 -3.16 11.31
C ASP A 162 -30.59 -2.46 12.02
N GLY A 163 -30.92 -1.25 11.57
CA GLY A 163 -31.93 -0.41 12.21
C GLY A 163 -31.38 0.64 13.19
N ASP A 164 -30.06 0.70 13.43
CA ASP A 164 -29.42 1.84 14.10
C ASP A 164 -29.67 3.16 13.32
N PRO A 165 -30.31 4.19 13.92
CA PRO A 165 -30.64 5.43 13.23
C PRO A 165 -29.44 6.14 12.60
N GLU A 166 -28.28 6.10 13.26
CA GLU A 166 -27.06 6.72 12.74
C GLU A 166 -26.51 5.94 11.52
N GLY A 167 -26.48 4.60 11.61
CA GLY A 167 -26.10 3.76 10.48
C GLY A 167 -27.04 3.90 9.28
N GLU A 168 -28.35 4.00 9.49
CA GLU A 168 -29.31 4.18 8.40
C GLU A 168 -29.21 5.57 7.76
N ALA A 169 -28.95 6.61 8.55
CA ALA A 169 -28.65 7.95 8.03
C ALA A 169 -27.38 7.96 7.17
N GLU A 170 -26.34 7.23 7.57
CA GLU A 170 -25.11 7.09 6.79
C GLU A 170 -25.35 6.31 5.48
N LYS A 171 -26.06 5.16 5.52
CA LYS A 171 -26.47 4.42 4.31
C LYS A 171 -27.23 5.34 3.35
N ALA A 172 -28.15 6.17 3.86
CA ALA A 172 -28.89 7.14 3.06
C ALA A 172 -27.98 8.21 2.44
N ALA A 173 -27.01 8.75 3.19
CA ALA A 173 -26.04 9.72 2.69
C ALA A 173 -25.13 9.14 1.60
N ILE A 174 -24.63 7.90 1.80
CA ILE A 174 -23.86 7.17 0.77
C ILE A 174 -24.72 6.99 -0.48
N ARG A 175 -25.98 6.56 -0.32
CA ARG A 175 -26.90 6.35 -1.45
C ARG A 175 -27.11 7.63 -2.25
N GLU A 176 -27.35 8.75 -1.56
CA GLU A 176 -27.51 10.06 -2.19
C GLU A 176 -26.23 10.48 -2.94
N LEU A 177 -25.05 10.29 -2.35
CA LEU A 177 -23.77 10.65 -2.94
C LEU A 177 -23.48 9.84 -4.20
N VAL A 178 -23.67 8.52 -4.16
CA VAL A 178 -23.50 7.63 -5.32
C VAL A 178 -24.48 8.00 -6.42
N GLN A 179 -25.75 8.24 -6.07
CA GLN A 179 -26.76 8.64 -7.05
C GLN A 179 -26.36 9.93 -7.76
N LYS A 180 -25.93 10.96 -7.01
CA LYS A 180 -25.42 12.22 -7.58
C LYS A 180 -24.24 11.97 -8.52
N CYS A 181 -23.25 11.18 -8.07
CA CYS A 181 -22.08 10.84 -8.87
C CYS A 181 -22.46 10.11 -10.17
N ARG A 182 -23.55 9.33 -10.18
CA ARG A 182 -24.00 8.58 -11.36
C ARG A 182 -24.86 9.39 -12.33
N THR A 183 -25.65 10.34 -11.83
CA THR A 183 -26.57 11.13 -12.67
C THR A 183 -25.99 12.43 -13.21
N LEU A 184 -24.98 13.00 -12.55
CA LEU A 184 -24.39 14.26 -13.00
C LEU A 184 -23.63 14.11 -14.34
N PRO A 185 -23.55 15.16 -15.18
CA PRO A 185 -22.60 15.20 -16.30
C PRO A 185 -21.17 14.91 -15.83
N GLU A 186 -20.35 14.27 -16.67
CA GLU A 186 -18.99 13.85 -16.28
C GLU A 186 -18.11 15.07 -15.92
N GLU A 187 -18.34 16.20 -16.58
CA GLU A 187 -17.67 17.48 -16.38
C GLU A 187 -17.96 18.09 -14.99
N ALA A 188 -19.06 17.70 -14.35
CA ALA A 188 -19.45 18.20 -13.03
C ALA A 188 -18.88 17.35 -11.87
N LEU A 189 -18.32 16.17 -12.16
CA LEU A 189 -17.80 15.27 -11.13
C LEU A 189 -16.60 15.82 -10.36
N PRO A 190 -15.63 16.54 -10.98
CA PRO A 190 -14.54 17.16 -10.22
C PRO A 190 -15.06 18.17 -9.20
N TYR A 191 -16.09 18.94 -9.54
CA TYR A 191 -16.73 19.86 -8.59
C TYR A 191 -17.39 19.10 -7.43
N LEU A 192 -18.06 17.97 -7.70
CA LEU A 192 -18.61 17.12 -6.65
C LEU A 192 -17.50 16.60 -5.71
N VAL A 193 -16.38 16.12 -6.25
CA VAL A 193 -15.21 15.68 -5.46
C VAL A 193 -14.67 16.82 -4.58
N VAL A 194 -14.53 18.03 -5.12
CA VAL A 194 -14.11 19.21 -4.34
C VAL A 194 -15.11 19.53 -3.24
N LYS A 195 -16.39 19.59 -3.58
CA LYS A 195 -17.47 19.96 -2.66
C LYS A 195 -17.53 19.00 -1.48
N GLU A 196 -17.53 17.70 -1.73
CA GLU A 196 -17.64 16.69 -0.67
C GLU A 196 -16.33 16.49 0.09
N GLY A 197 -15.17 16.71 -0.55
CA GLY A 197 -13.88 16.70 0.14
C GLY A 197 -13.61 17.92 1.02
N MET A 198 -14.14 19.10 0.67
CA MET A 198 -13.92 20.36 1.39
C MET A 198 -15.08 20.76 2.32
N SER A 199 -16.26 20.14 2.21
CA SER A 199 -17.41 20.42 3.08
C SER A 199 -17.10 20.16 4.56
N GLY A 200 -16.20 19.22 4.87
CA GLY A 200 -15.71 18.94 6.22
C GLY A 200 -14.83 20.04 6.85
N LEU A 201 -14.38 21.04 6.06
CA LEU A 201 -13.49 22.11 6.52
C LEU A 201 -14.19 23.48 6.67
N GLY A 202 -15.47 23.61 6.33
CA GLY A 202 -16.23 24.85 6.51
C GLY A 202 -15.75 26.06 5.66
N MET A 203 -14.98 25.83 4.59
CA MET A 203 -14.27 26.88 3.83
C MET A 203 -14.97 27.36 2.54
N PHE A 204 -16.24 27.03 2.31
CA PHE A 204 -16.85 27.19 0.98
C PHE A 204 -17.45 28.59 0.72
N LYS A 205 -16.92 29.31 -0.28
CA LYS A 205 -17.64 30.33 -1.07
C LYS A 205 -17.56 29.93 -2.55
N ALA A 206 -18.71 29.73 -3.19
CA ALA A 206 -18.81 29.15 -4.53
C ALA A 206 -18.04 29.94 -5.62
N ASP A 207 -17.88 31.25 -5.44
CA ASP A 207 -17.28 32.16 -6.44
C ASP A 207 -15.79 32.48 -6.17
N SER A 208 -15.10 31.67 -5.37
CA SER A 208 -13.68 31.89 -5.10
C SER A 208 -12.80 31.34 -6.22
N PRO A 209 -11.75 32.06 -6.67
CA PRO A 209 -10.73 31.52 -7.58
C PRO A 209 -10.06 30.23 -7.09
N ILE A 210 -10.12 29.97 -5.77
CA ILE A 210 -9.66 28.72 -5.15
C ILE A 210 -10.48 27.51 -5.64
N VAL A 211 -11.76 27.71 -5.94
CA VAL A 211 -12.66 26.64 -6.41
C VAL A 211 -12.28 26.18 -7.81
N GLU A 212 -11.97 27.10 -8.73
CA GLU A 212 -11.53 26.74 -10.09
C GLU A 212 -10.24 25.91 -10.05
N VAL A 213 -9.26 26.35 -9.25
CA VAL A 213 -8.00 25.60 -9.05
C VAL A 213 -8.28 24.23 -8.41
N ALA A 214 -9.19 24.15 -7.43
CA ALA A 214 -9.56 22.91 -6.79
C ALA A 214 -10.24 21.93 -7.77
N ILE A 215 -11.10 22.41 -8.67
CA ILE A 215 -11.75 21.61 -9.72
C ILE A 215 -10.72 21.03 -10.68
N VAL A 216 -9.73 21.83 -11.11
CA VAL A 216 -8.64 21.35 -11.96
C VAL A 216 -7.84 20.27 -11.26
N LYS A 217 -7.46 20.49 -9.99
CA LYS A 217 -6.73 19.49 -9.19
C LYS A 217 -7.54 18.23 -8.95
N ALA A 218 -8.86 18.34 -8.72
CA ALA A 218 -9.74 17.19 -8.60
C ALA A 218 -9.84 16.40 -9.92
N THR A 219 -9.87 17.10 -11.07
CA THR A 219 -9.84 16.45 -12.38
C THR A 219 -8.55 15.66 -12.58
N GLN A 220 -7.40 16.27 -12.26
CA GLN A 220 -6.09 15.61 -12.29
C GLN A 220 -6.07 14.39 -11.36
N ARG A 221 -6.62 14.52 -10.15
CA ARG A 221 -6.72 13.45 -9.17
C ARG A 221 -7.55 12.26 -9.67
N ILE A 222 -8.71 12.51 -10.27
CA ILE A 222 -9.55 11.45 -10.84
C ILE A 222 -8.79 10.71 -11.96
N LYS A 223 -8.13 11.45 -12.87
CA LYS A 223 -7.35 10.83 -13.96
C LYS A 223 -6.15 10.04 -13.44
N ALA A 224 -5.42 10.57 -12.46
CA ALA A 224 -4.28 9.89 -11.86
C ALA A 224 -4.71 8.60 -11.13
N PHE A 225 -5.79 8.66 -10.34
CA PHE A 225 -6.35 7.49 -9.68
C PHE A 225 -6.80 6.43 -10.69
N GLN A 226 -7.56 6.84 -11.72
CA GLN A 226 -7.98 5.97 -12.82
C GLN A 226 -6.79 5.27 -13.47
N HIS A 227 -5.69 6.01 -13.68
CA HIS A 227 -4.47 5.49 -14.27
C HIS A 227 -3.75 4.47 -13.37
N CYS A 228 -3.55 4.81 -12.08
CA CYS A 228 -2.97 3.92 -11.08
C CYS A 228 -3.75 2.61 -10.96
N VAL A 229 -5.08 2.67 -10.95
CA VAL A 229 -5.93 1.48 -10.91
C VAL A 229 -5.75 0.68 -12.21
N LYS A 230 -5.76 1.30 -13.39
CA LYS A 230 -5.50 0.59 -14.65
C LYS A 230 -4.15 -0.12 -14.66
N ILE A 231 -3.08 0.50 -14.15
CA ILE A 231 -1.76 -0.11 -14.02
C ILE A 231 -1.81 -1.33 -13.09
N LEU A 232 -2.44 -1.20 -11.91
CA LEU A 232 -2.59 -2.31 -10.96
C LEU A 232 -3.28 -3.52 -11.60
N TRP A 233 -4.40 -3.29 -12.28
CA TRP A 233 -5.14 -4.34 -12.97
C TRP A 233 -4.39 -4.89 -14.19
N GLY A 234 -3.69 -4.04 -14.94
CA GLY A 234 -2.84 -4.46 -16.05
C GLY A 234 -1.76 -5.44 -15.62
N GLY A 235 -1.11 -5.18 -14.48
CA GLY A 235 -0.14 -6.11 -13.88
C GLY A 235 -0.76 -7.47 -13.55
N TRP A 236 -1.95 -7.49 -12.96
CA TRP A 236 -2.70 -8.72 -12.67
C TRP A 236 -3.21 -9.46 -13.92
N GLY A 237 -3.45 -8.74 -15.02
CA GLY A 237 -3.71 -9.31 -16.33
C GLY A 237 -2.46 -9.92 -16.98
N GLY A 238 -1.27 -9.57 -16.50
CA GLY A 238 0.02 -10.00 -17.02
C GLY A 238 0.60 -9.12 -18.12
N ASN A 239 0.22 -7.83 -18.14
CA ASN A 239 0.81 -6.83 -19.03
C ASN A 239 2.16 -6.32 -18.52
N ASP A 240 2.42 -6.48 -17.22
CA ASP A 240 3.67 -6.07 -16.60
C ASP A 240 4.83 -7.03 -16.97
N PRO A 241 6.05 -6.51 -17.21
CA PRO A 241 7.23 -7.36 -17.25
C PRO A 241 7.50 -7.99 -15.88
N PRO A 242 8.14 -9.18 -15.82
CA PRO A 242 8.48 -9.85 -14.57
C PRO A 242 9.23 -8.91 -13.62
N ALA A 243 8.83 -8.92 -12.34
CA ALA A 243 9.53 -8.16 -11.32
C ALA A 243 10.97 -8.70 -11.17
N ARG A 244 11.94 -7.79 -11.14
CA ARG A 244 13.35 -8.12 -10.92
C ARG A 244 13.62 -8.29 -9.42
N HIS A 245 14.68 -9.01 -9.06
CA HIS A 245 15.07 -9.11 -7.65
C HIS A 245 15.91 -7.92 -7.23
N TYR A 246 15.43 -7.15 -6.27
CA TYR A 246 16.22 -6.11 -5.62
C TYR A 246 17.23 -6.73 -4.63
N ARG A 247 18.50 -6.33 -4.73
CA ARG A 247 19.57 -6.72 -3.81
C ARG A 247 20.21 -5.47 -3.24
N GLY A 248 20.41 -5.42 -1.93
CA GLY A 248 21.10 -4.31 -1.30
C GLY A 248 22.60 -4.26 -1.67
N PRO A 249 23.29 -3.18 -1.28
CA PRO A 249 24.74 -3.07 -1.44
C PRO A 249 25.47 -4.32 -0.92
N GLY A 250 26.37 -4.87 -1.74
CA GLY A 250 27.11 -6.09 -1.40
C GLY A 250 26.29 -7.39 -1.38
N GLY A 251 25.10 -7.41 -2.01
CA GLY A 251 24.24 -8.59 -2.10
C GLY A 251 23.38 -8.84 -0.84
N ALA A 252 23.36 -7.90 0.11
CA ALA A 252 22.63 -8.04 1.36
C ALA A 252 21.10 -7.91 1.20
N PRO A 253 20.32 -8.65 1.99
CA PRO A 253 18.91 -8.39 2.27
C PRO A 253 18.59 -6.91 2.54
N SER A 254 17.72 -6.32 1.72
CA SER A 254 17.41 -4.88 1.73
C SER A 254 15.92 -4.56 1.64
N ILE A 255 15.03 -5.53 1.85
CA ILE A 255 13.58 -5.34 1.83
C ILE A 255 12.99 -5.60 3.22
N PHE A 256 12.15 -4.68 3.71
CA PHE A 256 11.23 -4.90 4.82
C PHE A 256 9.80 -4.95 4.26
N LEU A 257 9.17 -6.11 4.34
CA LEU A 257 7.83 -6.39 3.83
C LEU A 257 6.84 -6.47 5.00
N VAL A 258 5.84 -5.62 5.00
CA VAL A 258 4.68 -5.72 5.89
C VAL A 258 3.53 -6.36 5.15
N LYS A 259 2.82 -7.29 5.78
CA LYS A 259 1.65 -7.98 5.21
C LYS A 259 0.45 -7.85 6.11
N ALA A 260 -0.73 -7.75 5.51
CA ALA A 260 -2.00 -7.86 6.23
C ALA A 260 -2.38 -9.34 6.42
N SER A 261 -2.88 -9.72 7.60
CA SER A 261 -3.36 -11.09 7.87
C SER A 261 -4.62 -11.42 7.09
N GLU A 262 -5.45 -10.42 6.80
CA GLU A 262 -6.73 -10.54 6.09
C GLU A 262 -6.65 -9.93 4.69
N ARG A 263 -5.52 -10.08 4.00
CA ARG A 263 -5.31 -9.49 2.67
C ARG A 263 -6.36 -9.91 1.62
N GLY A 264 -6.96 -11.09 1.77
CA GLY A 264 -8.02 -11.59 0.91
C GLY A 264 -9.26 -10.71 0.88
N GLU A 265 -9.49 -9.93 1.94
CA GLU A 265 -10.61 -9.00 2.07
C GLU A 265 -10.52 -7.88 1.02
N PHE A 266 -9.34 -7.27 0.86
CA PHE A 266 -9.11 -6.25 -0.17
C PHE A 266 -9.23 -6.78 -1.59
N PHE A 267 -8.82 -8.02 -1.85
CA PHE A 267 -9.08 -8.63 -3.15
C PHE A 267 -10.58 -8.74 -3.40
N GLY A 268 -11.39 -9.08 -2.40
CA GLY A 268 -12.84 -9.09 -2.55
C GLY A 268 -13.40 -7.71 -2.94
N PHE A 269 -12.96 -6.64 -2.28
CA PHE A 269 -13.32 -5.28 -2.67
C PHE A 269 -12.96 -4.97 -4.14
N MET A 270 -11.71 -5.25 -4.54
CA MET A 270 -11.26 -5.02 -5.91
C MET A 270 -12.06 -5.87 -6.91
N MET A 271 -12.46 -7.08 -6.54
CA MET A 271 -13.26 -7.95 -7.40
C MET A 271 -14.62 -7.34 -7.77
N VAL A 272 -15.26 -6.66 -6.83
CA VAL A 272 -16.51 -5.95 -7.10
C VAL A 272 -16.32 -4.88 -8.17
N LEU A 273 -15.26 -4.07 -8.05
CA LEU A 273 -14.93 -3.08 -9.08
C LEU A 273 -14.68 -3.75 -10.43
N GLY A 274 -14.03 -4.90 -10.43
CA GLY A 274 -13.81 -5.74 -11.61
C GLY A 274 -15.12 -6.17 -12.27
N LEU A 275 -16.06 -6.69 -11.49
CA LEU A 275 -17.36 -7.16 -11.96
C LEU A 275 -18.26 -6.00 -12.45
N GLN A 276 -18.23 -4.86 -11.78
CA GLN A 276 -18.91 -3.64 -12.23
C GLN A 276 -18.40 -3.18 -13.61
N SER A 277 -17.09 -3.27 -13.84
CA SER A 277 -16.44 -2.79 -15.06
C SER A 277 -16.51 -3.78 -16.23
N SER A 278 -16.30 -5.06 -15.96
CA SER A 278 -16.03 -6.08 -16.98
C SER A 278 -16.92 -7.32 -16.89
N GLY A 279 -17.88 -7.36 -15.95
CA GLY A 279 -18.70 -8.54 -15.67
C GLY A 279 -19.43 -9.09 -16.88
N GLU A 280 -20.01 -8.22 -17.72
CA GLU A 280 -20.74 -8.65 -18.92
C GLU A 280 -19.82 -9.34 -19.94
N LYS A 281 -18.69 -8.70 -20.30
CA LYS A 281 -17.69 -9.27 -21.21
C LYS A 281 -17.08 -10.56 -20.67
N LEU A 282 -16.89 -10.63 -19.34
CA LEU A 282 -16.37 -11.80 -18.67
C LEU A 282 -17.35 -12.97 -18.79
N ILE A 283 -18.64 -12.73 -18.52
CA ILE A 283 -19.72 -13.72 -18.61
C ILE A 283 -19.84 -14.24 -20.04
N GLU A 284 -19.90 -13.36 -21.04
CA GLU A 284 -20.01 -13.74 -22.46
C GLU A 284 -18.88 -14.68 -22.92
N ARG A 285 -17.66 -14.52 -22.39
CA ARG A 285 -16.51 -15.33 -22.78
C ARG A 285 -16.31 -16.60 -21.96
N ARG A 286 -16.87 -16.68 -20.75
CA ARG A 286 -16.52 -17.71 -19.76
C ARG A 286 -17.71 -18.52 -19.24
N ALA A 287 -18.94 -18.14 -19.56
CA ALA A 287 -20.10 -18.92 -19.19
C ALA A 287 -19.99 -20.36 -19.71
N LEU A 288 -20.42 -21.31 -18.87
CA LEU A 288 -20.44 -22.71 -19.24
C LEU A 288 -21.53 -22.98 -20.29
N PRO A 289 -21.35 -23.97 -21.18
CA PRO A 289 -22.39 -24.38 -22.11
C PRO A 289 -23.70 -24.73 -21.36
N GLY A 290 -24.82 -24.21 -21.84
CA GLY A 290 -26.15 -24.47 -21.26
C GLY A 290 -26.55 -23.55 -20.10
N VAL A 291 -25.70 -22.59 -19.71
CA VAL A 291 -26.07 -21.52 -18.77
C VAL A 291 -26.92 -20.47 -19.48
N ASP A 292 -28.02 -20.06 -18.85
CA ASP A 292 -28.79 -18.90 -19.27
C ASP A 292 -27.96 -17.63 -19.04
N LEU A 293 -27.43 -17.08 -20.14
CA LEU A 293 -26.57 -15.90 -20.14
C LEU A 293 -27.30 -14.67 -19.64
N ASP A 294 -28.59 -14.51 -19.96
CA ASP A 294 -29.36 -13.32 -19.57
C ASP A 294 -29.66 -13.36 -18.08
N ALA A 295 -30.00 -14.54 -17.55
CA ALA A 295 -30.16 -14.73 -16.11
C ALA A 295 -28.84 -14.52 -15.35
N LEU A 296 -27.71 -14.96 -15.90
CA LEU A 296 -26.39 -14.77 -15.30
C LEU A 296 -25.97 -13.29 -15.33
N LYS A 297 -26.18 -12.58 -16.45
CA LYS A 297 -25.94 -11.13 -16.56
C LYS A 297 -26.78 -10.35 -15.55
N ALA A 298 -28.08 -10.62 -15.48
CA ALA A 298 -29.00 -9.98 -14.53
C ALA A 298 -28.56 -10.20 -13.07
N ARG A 299 -28.00 -11.37 -12.75
CA ARG A 299 -27.48 -11.65 -11.40
C ARG A 299 -26.23 -10.83 -11.06
N PHE A 300 -25.34 -10.60 -12.03
CA PHE A 300 -24.14 -9.77 -11.82
C PHE A 300 -24.43 -8.27 -11.92
N ASP A 301 -25.54 -7.85 -12.53
CA ASP A 301 -25.94 -6.43 -12.56
C ASP A 301 -26.18 -5.86 -11.17
N LYS A 302 -26.49 -6.69 -10.16
CA LYS A 302 -26.59 -6.24 -8.77
C LYS A 302 -25.34 -5.52 -8.28
N TYR A 303 -24.15 -5.88 -8.77
CA TYR A 303 -22.89 -5.21 -8.38
C TYR A 303 -22.83 -3.76 -8.87
N LYS A 304 -23.59 -3.40 -9.90
CA LYS A 304 -23.75 -2.03 -10.37
C LYS A 304 -24.74 -1.24 -9.50
N GLU A 305 -25.54 -1.89 -8.66
CA GLU A 305 -26.52 -1.23 -7.80
C GLU A 305 -25.87 -0.56 -6.59
N VAL A 306 -26.48 0.55 -6.15
CA VAL A 306 -25.97 1.36 -5.03
C VAL A 306 -25.99 0.58 -3.71
N ASP A 307 -27.03 -0.22 -3.49
CA ASP A 307 -27.17 -1.00 -2.26
C ASP A 307 -26.13 -2.12 -2.15
N SER A 308 -25.70 -2.68 -3.28
CA SER A 308 -24.58 -3.62 -3.29
C SER A 308 -23.27 -2.91 -2.97
N ALA A 309 -23.05 -1.71 -3.52
CA ALA A 309 -21.90 -0.89 -3.11
C ALA A 309 -21.92 -0.64 -1.59
N ILE A 310 -23.06 -0.25 -1.01
CA ILE A 310 -23.20 -0.08 0.45
C ILE A 310 -22.86 -1.37 1.20
N ALA A 311 -23.43 -2.52 0.83
CA ALA A 311 -23.14 -3.79 1.48
C ALA A 311 -21.64 -4.18 1.40
N ILE A 312 -20.99 -3.83 0.30
CA ILE A 312 -19.57 -4.11 0.06
C ILE A 312 -18.67 -3.15 0.84
N PHE A 313 -18.99 -1.85 0.82
CA PHE A 313 -18.16 -0.81 1.43
C PHE A 313 -18.39 -0.68 2.95
N ARG A 314 -19.56 -1.06 3.46
CA ARG A 314 -19.94 -0.95 4.87
C ARG A 314 -19.98 -2.30 5.59
N ASP A 315 -20.67 -3.30 5.04
CA ASP A 315 -21.14 -4.45 5.83
C ASP A 315 -20.19 -5.67 5.78
N GLY A 316 -19.11 -5.64 4.99
CA GLY A 316 -18.03 -6.64 5.00
C GLY A 316 -18.41 -8.05 4.50
N ASN A 317 -19.68 -8.32 4.21
CA ASN A 317 -20.19 -9.65 3.82
C ASN A 317 -19.98 -10.01 2.34
N TYR A 318 -19.05 -9.36 1.63
CA TYR A 318 -18.89 -9.57 0.19
C TYR A 318 -18.31 -10.93 -0.16
N ARG A 319 -17.53 -11.56 0.73
CA ARG A 319 -16.82 -12.81 0.43
C ARG A 319 -17.78 -13.96 0.11
N GLU A 320 -18.78 -14.16 0.96
CA GLU A 320 -19.77 -15.22 0.78
C GLU A 320 -20.66 -14.93 -0.43
N MET A 321 -21.14 -13.68 -0.54
CA MET A 321 -21.95 -13.24 -1.68
C MET A 321 -21.25 -13.48 -3.02
N MET A 322 -19.96 -13.15 -3.14
CA MET A 322 -19.20 -13.35 -4.36
C MET A 322 -18.89 -14.82 -4.63
N GLN A 323 -18.63 -15.64 -3.61
CA GLN A 323 -18.37 -17.06 -3.81
C GLN A 323 -19.58 -17.75 -4.43
N ASP A 324 -20.79 -17.45 -3.95
CA ASP A 324 -22.02 -18.02 -4.50
C ASP A 324 -22.21 -17.62 -5.97
N ASP A 325 -21.99 -16.34 -6.31
CA ASP A 325 -22.16 -15.88 -7.69
C ASP A 325 -21.08 -16.42 -8.64
N VAL A 326 -19.82 -16.45 -8.19
CA VAL A 326 -18.70 -17.00 -8.98
C VAL A 326 -18.84 -18.52 -9.14
N SER A 327 -19.48 -19.23 -8.20
CA SER A 327 -19.75 -20.67 -8.33
C SER A 327 -20.60 -21.01 -9.56
N LEU A 328 -21.45 -20.08 -10.00
CA LEU A 328 -22.27 -20.22 -11.21
C LEU A 328 -21.43 -20.23 -12.51
N LEU A 329 -20.20 -19.72 -12.44
CA LEU A 329 -19.22 -19.79 -13.53
C LEU A 329 -18.44 -21.11 -13.52
N GLY A 330 -18.72 -22.00 -12.57
CA GLY A 330 -18.14 -23.33 -12.42
C GLY A 330 -16.95 -23.43 -11.47
N ASP A 331 -16.58 -24.66 -11.12
CA ASP A 331 -15.55 -24.95 -10.11
C ASP A 331 -14.19 -24.32 -10.42
N ARG A 332 -13.79 -24.24 -11.70
CA ARG A 332 -12.52 -23.62 -12.10
C ARG A 332 -12.47 -22.13 -11.80
N ALA A 333 -13.58 -21.43 -12.01
CA ALA A 333 -13.73 -20.01 -11.68
C ALA A 333 -13.69 -19.81 -10.15
N LEU A 334 -14.48 -20.60 -9.42
CA LEU A 334 -14.51 -20.55 -7.95
C LEU A 334 -13.13 -20.84 -7.32
N ASN A 335 -12.40 -21.83 -7.85
CA ASN A 335 -11.06 -22.17 -7.37
C ASN A 335 -10.03 -21.06 -7.68
N SER A 336 -10.16 -20.40 -8.84
CA SER A 336 -9.32 -19.23 -9.17
C SER A 336 -9.60 -18.05 -8.24
N PHE A 337 -10.87 -17.82 -7.89
CA PHE A 337 -11.27 -16.77 -6.95
C PHE A 337 -10.74 -17.06 -5.54
N LYS A 338 -10.95 -18.27 -5.02
CA LYS A 338 -10.46 -18.69 -3.70
C LYS A 338 -8.94 -18.63 -3.59
N SER A 339 -8.21 -19.00 -4.65
CA SER A 339 -6.74 -19.01 -4.61
C SER A 339 -6.12 -17.62 -4.49
N VAL A 340 -6.75 -16.58 -5.04
CA VAL A 340 -6.27 -15.20 -4.91
C VAL A 340 -6.48 -14.66 -3.49
N GLN A 341 -7.57 -15.04 -2.82
CA GLN A 341 -7.84 -14.63 -1.44
C GLN A 341 -6.79 -15.16 -0.45
N THR A 342 -6.20 -16.31 -0.75
CA THR A 342 -5.17 -16.95 0.07
C THR A 342 -3.78 -16.85 -0.54
N LYS A 343 -3.60 -16.11 -1.64
CA LYS A 343 -2.27 -15.96 -2.28
C LYS A 343 -1.38 -15.29 -1.24
N ASP A 344 -0.26 -15.90 -0.89
CA ASP A 344 0.76 -15.24 -0.07
C ASP A 344 1.73 -14.49 -0.99
N VAL A 345 2.32 -13.40 -0.50
CA VAL A 345 3.41 -12.68 -1.18
C VAL A 345 4.79 -13.03 -0.63
N ASP A 346 4.85 -13.96 0.33
CA ASP A 346 6.11 -14.48 0.86
C ASP A 346 7.00 -15.04 -0.24
N GLY A 347 8.28 -14.64 -0.20
CA GLY A 347 9.28 -15.09 -1.15
C GLY A 347 9.19 -14.49 -2.55
N MET A 348 8.11 -13.76 -2.89
CA MET A 348 7.95 -13.13 -4.23
C MET A 348 8.94 -11.99 -4.48
N HIS A 349 9.43 -11.36 -3.40
CA HIS A 349 10.49 -10.35 -3.45
C HIS A 349 11.88 -10.93 -3.11
N GLY A 350 11.99 -12.27 -3.14
CA GLY A 350 13.19 -13.04 -2.86
C GLY A 350 13.29 -13.54 -1.40
N PRO A 351 14.16 -14.54 -1.13
CA PRO A 351 14.38 -15.13 0.21
C PRO A 351 15.01 -14.13 1.20
N ALA A 352 15.34 -12.94 0.71
CA ALA A 352 16.05 -11.89 1.39
C ALA A 352 15.12 -10.87 2.09
N ALA A 353 13.81 -10.94 1.94
CA ALA A 353 12.91 -10.00 2.61
C ALA A 353 12.78 -10.28 4.13
N LEU A 354 12.86 -9.23 4.94
CA LEU A 354 12.40 -9.23 6.33
C LEU A 354 10.88 -9.10 6.31
N THR A 355 10.12 -10.08 6.79
CA THR A 355 8.65 -10.02 6.75
C THR A 355 8.05 -9.80 8.14
N MET A 356 7.06 -8.93 8.23
CA MET A 356 6.15 -8.76 9.37
C MET A 356 4.72 -8.97 8.90
N THR A 357 3.92 -9.73 9.67
CA THR A 357 2.47 -9.84 9.44
C THR A 357 1.75 -9.04 10.52
N MET A 358 0.85 -8.16 10.12
CA MET A 358 -0.01 -7.39 11.00
C MET A 358 -1.45 -7.90 10.90
N GLU A 359 -2.14 -7.96 12.03
CA GLU A 359 -3.57 -8.25 12.08
C GLU A 359 -4.37 -7.20 11.31
N GLY A 360 -5.45 -7.59 10.63
CA GLY A 360 -6.34 -6.68 9.89
C GLY A 360 -6.25 -6.82 8.37
N ASN A 361 -7.12 -6.10 7.67
CA ASN A 361 -7.17 -6.07 6.20
C ASN A 361 -6.16 -5.09 5.58
N HIS A 362 -6.02 -5.12 4.26
CA HIS A 362 -5.07 -4.29 3.50
C HIS A 362 -5.16 -2.79 3.84
N LEU A 363 -6.37 -2.23 3.86
CA LEU A 363 -6.56 -0.78 3.99
C LEU A 363 -6.33 -0.31 5.42
N ASP A 364 -6.70 -1.11 6.41
CA ASP A 364 -6.37 -0.87 7.81
C ASP A 364 -4.85 -0.92 8.04
N VAL A 365 -4.19 -2.02 7.64
CA VAL A 365 -2.73 -2.19 7.83
C VAL A 365 -1.94 -1.11 7.11
N THR A 366 -2.27 -0.82 5.85
CA THR A 366 -1.60 0.26 5.10
C THR A 366 -1.80 1.60 5.79
N THR A 367 -3.03 1.95 6.18
CA THR A 367 -3.34 3.23 6.86
C THR A 367 -2.58 3.35 8.18
N ARG A 368 -2.57 2.31 9.03
CA ARG A 368 -1.84 2.32 10.31
C ARG A 368 -0.34 2.49 10.12
N CYS A 369 0.25 1.83 9.11
CA CYS A 369 1.67 1.95 8.81
C CYS A 369 2.02 3.35 8.28
N ILE A 370 1.35 3.83 7.22
CA ILE A 370 1.69 5.13 6.59
C ILE A 370 1.45 6.30 7.54
N SER A 371 0.42 6.20 8.38
CA SER A 371 0.14 7.20 9.41
C SER A 371 0.90 6.97 10.72
N ARG A 372 1.88 6.05 10.73
CA ARG A 372 2.72 5.71 11.90
C ARG A 372 1.92 5.50 13.18
N ARG A 373 0.73 4.89 13.09
CA ARG A 373 -0.14 4.58 14.23
C ARG A 373 0.19 3.25 14.90
N ASP A 374 0.99 2.40 14.25
CA ASP A 374 1.43 1.12 14.80
C ASP A 374 2.85 1.20 15.37
N LEU A 375 3.02 0.85 16.65
CA LEU A 375 4.28 1.00 17.37
C LEU A 375 5.33 -0.05 16.98
N GLU A 376 4.91 -1.30 16.75
CA GLU A 376 5.83 -2.38 16.36
C GLU A 376 6.39 -2.11 14.96
N PHE A 377 5.52 -1.75 14.01
CA PHE A 377 5.92 -1.31 12.68
C PHE A 377 6.92 -0.15 12.76
N ASN A 378 6.58 0.91 13.49
CA ASN A 378 7.43 2.10 13.60
C ASN A 378 8.84 1.73 14.10
N TYR A 379 8.93 0.94 15.16
CA TYR A 379 10.20 0.52 15.73
C TYR A 379 11.03 -0.31 14.73
N LEU A 380 10.41 -1.29 14.09
CA LEU A 380 11.10 -2.17 13.13
C LEU A 380 11.52 -1.43 11.87
N ALA A 381 10.67 -0.54 11.35
CA ALA A 381 10.98 0.29 10.19
C ALA A 381 12.15 1.24 10.49
N ASP A 382 12.15 1.91 11.64
CA ASP A 382 13.22 2.82 12.04
C ASP A 382 14.54 2.06 12.24
N LEU A 383 14.48 0.87 12.86
CA LEU A 383 15.66 0.02 13.05
C LEU A 383 16.21 -0.53 11.73
N PHE A 384 15.33 -0.87 10.79
CA PHE A 384 15.70 -1.33 9.45
C PHE A 384 16.35 -0.22 8.61
N MET A 385 15.85 1.01 8.72
CA MET A 385 16.39 2.21 8.06
C MET A 385 17.53 2.89 8.85
N ALA A 386 17.97 2.32 9.97
CA ALA A 386 19.08 2.88 10.74
C ALA A 386 20.42 2.77 9.97
N PRO A 387 21.39 3.69 10.20
CA PRO A 387 22.75 3.57 9.69
C PRO A 387 23.42 2.23 10.10
N VAL A 388 24.27 1.68 9.24
CA VAL A 388 24.92 0.37 9.44
C VAL A 388 25.77 0.31 10.72
N SER A 389 26.24 1.46 11.23
CA SER A 389 26.96 1.58 12.51
C SER A 389 26.15 1.10 13.72
N ALA A 390 24.82 1.11 13.65
CA ALA A 390 23.94 0.60 14.73
C ALA A 390 23.91 -0.94 14.82
N PHE A 391 24.34 -1.65 13.77
CA PHE A 391 24.36 -3.11 13.71
C PHE A 391 25.74 -3.71 13.99
N SER A 392 26.82 -2.97 13.72
CA SER A 392 28.20 -3.43 13.92
C SER A 392 28.71 -3.34 15.36
N ALA A 393 28.07 -2.54 16.23
CA ALA A 393 28.48 -2.39 17.63
C ALA A 393 28.25 -3.65 18.50
N GLY A 394 27.54 -4.68 17.99
CA GLY A 394 27.22 -5.90 18.75
C GLY A 394 27.95 -7.17 18.34
N SER A 395 28.72 -7.17 17.25
CA SER A 395 29.29 -8.42 16.69
C SER A 395 30.81 -8.43 16.50
N GLY A 396 31.51 -7.40 16.98
CA GLY A 396 32.97 -7.37 16.93
C GLY A 396 33.62 -8.23 18.01
N LYS A 397 33.80 -9.54 17.76
CA LYS A 397 35.02 -10.19 18.25
C LYS A 397 36.14 -9.90 17.25
N PRO A 398 37.19 -9.15 17.63
CA PRO A 398 38.30 -8.87 16.74
C PRO A 398 39.14 -10.14 16.56
N GLY A 399 39.37 -10.53 15.30
CA GLY A 399 40.42 -11.49 14.95
C GLY A 399 39.93 -12.74 14.21
N ALA A 400 39.85 -12.65 12.89
CA ALA A 400 40.22 -13.76 12.01
C ALA A 400 40.67 -13.17 10.68
N LYS A 401 41.97 -13.34 10.37
CA LYS A 401 42.58 -12.96 9.09
C LYS A 401 41.82 -13.65 7.95
N ARG A 402 41.49 -12.88 6.90
CA ARG A 402 41.09 -13.44 5.60
C ARG A 402 42.37 -13.82 4.88
N ASP A 403 42.62 -15.12 4.74
CA ASP A 403 43.58 -15.62 3.75
C ASP A 403 42.88 -15.71 2.40
N ALA A 404 43.57 -15.20 1.39
CA ALA A 404 43.18 -15.27 -0.01
C ALA A 404 43.42 -16.70 -0.54
N GLY A 405 42.42 -17.24 -1.24
CA GLY A 405 42.50 -18.50 -1.95
C GLY A 405 41.48 -18.49 -3.09
N ASP A 406 42.01 -18.57 -4.30
CA ASP A 406 41.35 -18.49 -5.59
C ASP A 406 40.61 -19.81 -5.93
N ASP A 407 39.73 -19.67 -6.93
CA ASP A 407 39.38 -20.66 -7.95
C ASP A 407 38.06 -21.49 -7.88
N SER A 408 37.35 -21.34 -9.01
CA SER A 408 36.34 -22.16 -9.70
C SER A 408 35.43 -23.17 -8.97
N GLY A 409 34.12 -23.06 -9.23
CA GLY A 409 33.15 -24.11 -8.93
C GLY A 409 31.74 -23.80 -9.41
N ASP A 410 31.12 -24.77 -10.07
CA ASP A 410 29.94 -24.68 -10.92
C ASP A 410 28.60 -24.26 -10.27
N VAL A 411 27.69 -23.94 -11.19
CA VAL A 411 26.27 -23.59 -11.05
C VAL A 411 25.47 -24.68 -10.32
N GLU A 412 25.50 -24.71 -8.99
CA GLU A 412 24.50 -25.45 -8.18
C GLU A 412 24.09 -24.75 -6.85
N ASP A 413 24.54 -23.52 -6.60
CA ASP A 413 24.53 -22.95 -5.23
C ASP A 413 23.37 -21.98 -4.90
N GLY A 414 22.42 -21.80 -5.80
CA GLY A 414 21.31 -20.84 -5.61
C GLY A 414 20.38 -21.18 -4.44
N ALA A 415 20.09 -22.48 -4.24
CA ALA A 415 19.20 -22.94 -3.19
C ALA A 415 19.86 -22.96 -1.80
N ALA A 416 21.13 -23.35 -1.73
CA ALA A 416 21.90 -23.38 -0.49
C ALA A 416 22.21 -21.95 0.01
N HIS A 417 22.57 -21.05 -0.90
CA HIS A 417 22.73 -19.62 -0.60
C HIS A 417 21.40 -18.99 -0.18
N GLY A 418 20.30 -19.27 -0.89
CA GLY A 418 18.96 -18.81 -0.52
C GLY A 418 18.52 -19.28 0.88
N ALA A 419 18.82 -20.54 1.24
CA ALA A 419 18.53 -21.09 2.56
C ALA A 419 19.40 -20.49 3.67
N ALA A 420 20.67 -20.19 3.40
CA ALA A 420 21.57 -19.52 4.34
C ALA A 420 21.13 -18.07 4.60
N VAL A 421 20.76 -17.33 3.57
CA VAL A 421 20.21 -15.97 3.67
C VAL A 421 18.87 -15.98 4.42
N ALA A 422 17.97 -16.91 4.11
CA ALA A 422 16.69 -17.05 4.81
C ALA A 422 16.89 -17.36 6.31
N ARG A 423 17.89 -18.18 6.68
CA ARG A 423 18.25 -18.44 8.09
C ARG A 423 18.82 -17.20 8.78
N ALA A 424 19.73 -16.48 8.13
CA ALA A 424 20.29 -15.23 8.65
C ALA A 424 19.20 -14.16 8.85
N ASN A 425 18.23 -14.09 7.93
CA ASN A 425 17.08 -13.19 8.02
C ASN A 425 16.11 -13.57 9.14
N ARG A 426 15.74 -14.85 9.29
CA ARG A 426 14.95 -15.30 10.44
C ARG A 426 15.61 -14.97 11.77
N SER A 427 16.94 -15.13 11.85
CA SER A 427 17.73 -14.70 13.01
C SER A 427 17.74 -13.19 13.19
N MET A 428 17.73 -12.39 12.11
CA MET A 428 17.60 -10.94 12.18
C MET A 428 16.20 -10.53 12.68
N VAL A 429 15.10 -11.03 12.09
CA VAL A 429 13.72 -10.79 12.58
C VAL A 429 13.62 -11.12 14.07
N ALA A 430 14.07 -12.31 14.47
CA ALA A 430 14.01 -12.75 15.87
C ALA A 430 14.78 -11.80 16.79
N ARG A 431 15.97 -11.33 16.37
CA ARG A 431 16.76 -10.35 17.13
C ARG A 431 16.10 -8.96 17.17
N LEU A 432 15.48 -8.52 16.08
CA LEU A 432 14.76 -7.25 16.02
C LEU A 432 13.53 -7.29 16.94
N ARG A 433 12.78 -8.41 16.92
CA ARG A 433 11.63 -8.63 17.78
C ARG A 433 12.02 -8.77 19.25
N GLU A 434 13.05 -9.53 19.57
CA GLU A 434 13.59 -9.61 20.93
C GLU A 434 14.10 -8.25 21.44
N ARG A 435 14.66 -7.41 20.55
CA ARG A 435 15.01 -6.02 20.89
C ARG A 435 13.78 -5.15 21.13
N PHE A 436 12.72 -5.30 20.34
CA PHE A 436 11.44 -4.64 20.56
C PHE A 436 10.83 -5.06 21.90
N ASP A 437 10.72 -6.36 22.18
CA ASP A 437 10.17 -6.89 23.43
C ASP A 437 10.94 -6.36 24.65
N ARG A 438 12.28 -6.31 24.56
CA ARG A 438 13.12 -5.69 25.60
C ARG A 438 12.87 -4.20 25.75
N ALA A 439 12.71 -3.46 24.66
CA ALA A 439 12.44 -2.02 24.71
C ALA A 439 11.06 -1.73 25.32
N VAL A 440 10.04 -2.54 24.99
CA VAL A 440 8.70 -2.47 25.58
C VAL A 440 8.76 -2.74 27.08
N GLU A 441 9.46 -3.79 27.50
CA GLU A 441 9.59 -4.10 28.93
C GLU A 441 10.36 -3.01 29.68
N GLN A 442 11.44 -2.47 29.09
CA GLN A 442 12.17 -1.32 29.66
C GLN A 442 11.29 -0.07 29.78
N GLN A 443 10.47 0.23 28.78
CA GLN A 443 9.55 1.36 28.81
C GLN A 443 8.45 1.16 29.86
N ARG A 444 7.94 -0.08 29.99
CA ARG A 444 6.99 -0.47 31.03
C ARG A 444 7.59 -0.33 32.43
N GLU A 445 8.81 -0.81 32.64
CA GLU A 445 9.54 -0.66 33.91
C GLU A 445 9.80 0.81 34.25
N ALA A 446 10.18 1.62 33.26
CA ALA A 446 10.39 3.06 33.43
C ALA A 446 9.08 3.78 33.82
N LEU A 447 7.96 3.45 33.17
CA LEU A 447 6.63 3.98 33.50
C LEU A 447 6.19 3.55 34.91
N LEU A 448 6.36 2.28 35.26
CA LEU A 448 6.06 1.76 36.61
C LEU A 448 6.93 2.40 37.69
N SER A 449 8.21 2.64 37.39
CA SER A 449 9.15 3.35 38.28
C SER A 449 8.74 4.82 38.46
N GLY A 450 8.42 5.52 37.37
CA GLY A 450 7.90 6.89 37.40
C GLY A 450 6.59 7.01 38.17
N PHE A 451 5.67 6.05 38.00
CA PHE A 451 4.42 5.98 38.75
C PHE A 451 4.65 5.73 40.24
N LYS A 452 5.54 4.79 40.60
CA LYS A 452 5.93 4.53 42.00
C LYS A 452 6.60 5.73 42.66
N ASN A 453 7.44 6.45 41.93
CA ASN A 453 8.08 7.67 42.43
C ASN A 453 7.07 8.81 42.62
N SER A 454 6.11 8.95 41.72
CA SER A 454 5.02 9.93 41.86
C SER A 454 4.11 9.60 43.06
N LEU A 455 3.82 8.32 43.30
CA LEU A 455 3.10 7.87 44.49
C LEU A 455 3.87 8.16 45.79
N LYS A 456 5.20 8.00 45.81
CA LYS A 456 6.03 8.35 46.98
C LYS A 456 6.03 9.85 47.29
N VAL A 457 5.89 10.70 46.27
CA VAL A 457 5.82 12.17 46.45
C VAL A 457 4.43 12.61 46.92
N CYS A 458 3.37 11.86 46.59
CA CYS A 458 1.99 12.14 47.03
C CYS A 458 1.60 11.53 48.37
N LEU A 459 2.43 10.66 48.96
CA LEU A 459 2.19 10.10 50.29
C LEU A 459 2.77 11.03 51.36
N PRO A 460 1.99 11.42 52.39
CA PRO A 460 2.51 12.23 53.48
C PRO A 460 3.65 11.49 54.20
N PRO A 461 4.67 12.21 54.70
CA PRO A 461 5.77 11.59 55.42
C PRO A 461 5.23 10.82 56.64
N PRO A 462 5.85 9.68 57.00
CA PRO A 462 5.45 8.95 58.20
C PRO A 462 5.54 9.86 59.42
N PRO A 463 4.61 9.74 60.39
CA PRO A 463 4.62 10.56 61.58
C PRO A 463 5.94 10.35 62.35
N PRO A 464 6.52 11.41 62.93
CA PRO A 464 7.75 11.29 63.69
C PRO A 464 7.53 10.42 64.94
N GLU A 465 8.50 9.54 65.22
CA GLU A 465 8.55 8.67 66.41
C GLU A 465 8.70 9.45 67.72
#